data_AF-A0A7C1BS62-F1
#
_entry.id   AF-A0A7C1BS62-F1
#
_cell.length_a   1.000
_cell.length_b   1.000
_cell.length_c   1.000
_cell.angle_alpha   90.00
_cell.angle_beta   90.00
_cell.angle_gamma   90.00
#
_symmetry.space_group_name_H-M   'P 1'
#
loop_
_entity.id
_entity.type
_entity.pdbx_description
1 polymer ?
#
loop_
_entity_poly.entity_id
_entity_poly.type
_entity_poly.pdbx_seq_one_letter_code
_entity_poly.pdbx_strand_id
1 'polypeptide(L)'
;MEEEKEKGEEKEKEKEKERIAREILREMGERGQLEQWKPRLNIFADAADIEEWDSVLLNRYPAVYANAELNLKKEEKLKKEEQAKQARQSLQEACKGLSRQLGVARRLLDFSVERFGREKELKIGKSVTYPSMNTSLLTGFYTKDLGEAERALCYAESQLSKLLLAQEQGGEQGREQ
;
A
#
# COMPACT_ATOMS: atom_id res chain seq x y z
N MET A 1 26.08 -3.56 -57.80
CA MET A 1 26.86 -2.64 -56.94
C MET A 1 25.96 -1.78 -56.05
N GLU A 2 24.69 -1.52 -56.39
CA GLU A 2 23.75 -0.79 -55.51
C GLU A 2 23.16 -1.69 -54.40
N GLU A 3 22.81 -2.96 -54.69
CA GLU A 3 22.24 -3.87 -53.69
C GLU A 3 23.18 -4.25 -52.53
N GLU A 4 24.51 -4.20 -52.74
CA GLU A 4 25.49 -4.49 -51.69
C GLU A 4 25.68 -3.31 -50.73
N LYS A 5 25.42 -2.08 -51.19
CA LYS A 5 25.43 -0.88 -50.34
C LYS A 5 24.19 -0.80 -49.46
N GLU A 6 23.01 -1.10 -50.02
CA GLU A 6 21.76 -1.16 -49.25
C GLU A 6 21.79 -2.22 -48.13
N LYS A 7 22.31 -3.41 -48.42
CA LYS A 7 22.50 -4.47 -47.41
C LYS A 7 23.52 -4.11 -46.33
N GLY A 8 24.47 -3.24 -46.63
CA GLY A 8 25.44 -2.71 -45.67
C GLY A 8 24.78 -1.74 -44.69
N GLU A 9 24.00 -0.79 -45.21
CA GLU A 9 23.27 0.21 -44.41
C GLU A 9 22.17 -0.42 -43.52
N GLU A 10 21.52 -1.49 -44.01
CA GLU A 10 20.49 -2.19 -43.23
C GLU A 10 21.08 -2.94 -42.04
N LYS A 11 22.25 -3.57 -42.23
CA LYS A 11 23.01 -4.22 -41.15
C LYS A 11 23.57 -3.22 -40.14
N GLU A 12 23.91 -2.01 -40.57
CA GLU A 12 24.38 -0.94 -39.69
C GLU A 12 23.23 -0.39 -38.83
N LYS A 13 22.05 -0.20 -39.43
CA LYS A 13 20.83 0.17 -38.71
C LYS A 13 20.37 -0.91 -37.72
N GLU A 14 20.57 -2.19 -38.03
CA GLU A 14 20.24 -3.30 -37.12
C GLU A 14 21.18 -3.31 -35.90
N LYS A 15 22.48 -3.09 -36.11
CA LYS A 15 23.46 -2.96 -35.02
C LYS A 15 23.22 -1.72 -34.16
N GLU A 16 22.81 -0.61 -34.76
CA GLU A 16 22.42 0.61 -34.03
C GLU A 16 21.21 0.35 -33.14
N LYS A 17 20.17 -0.32 -33.67
CA LYS A 17 18.98 -0.72 -32.88
C LYS A 17 19.36 -1.64 -31.72
N GLU A 18 20.27 -2.59 -31.95
CA GLU A 18 20.73 -3.49 -30.90
C GLU A 18 21.54 -2.75 -29.82
N ARG A 19 22.36 -1.76 -30.20
CA ARG A 19 23.08 -0.90 -29.27
C ARG A 19 22.13 -0.07 -28.42
N ILE A 20 21.14 0.57 -29.04
CA ILE A 20 20.12 1.37 -28.35
C ILE A 20 19.29 0.48 -27.42
N ALA A 21 18.89 -0.72 -27.85
CA ALA A 21 18.16 -1.65 -27.00
C ALA A 21 18.98 -2.09 -25.78
N ARG A 22 20.28 -2.37 -25.95
CA ARG A 22 21.18 -2.71 -24.83
C ARG A 22 21.40 -1.53 -23.90
N GLU A 23 21.49 -0.31 -24.43
CA GLU A 23 21.63 0.90 -23.63
C GLU A 23 20.36 1.17 -22.82
N ILE A 24 19.18 1.04 -23.42
CA ILE A 24 17.90 1.13 -22.73
C ILE A 24 17.78 0.04 -21.66
N LEU A 25 18.15 -1.21 -21.96
CA LEU A 25 18.13 -2.30 -20.97
C LEU A 25 19.11 -2.07 -19.82
N ARG A 26 20.31 -1.55 -20.11
CA ARG A 26 21.29 -1.19 -19.08
C ARG A 26 20.78 -0.03 -18.24
N GLU A 27 20.22 1.00 -18.85
CA GLU A 27 19.68 2.16 -18.15
C GLU A 27 18.43 1.80 -17.32
N MET A 28 17.58 0.88 -17.80
CA MET A 28 16.44 0.34 -17.04
C MET A 28 16.89 -0.60 -15.92
N GLY A 29 17.96 -1.38 -16.13
CA GLY A 29 18.55 -2.27 -15.14
C GLY A 29 19.29 -1.51 -14.03
N GLU A 30 20.07 -0.49 -14.38
CA GLU A 30 20.80 0.39 -13.45
C GLU A 30 19.85 1.31 -12.69
N ARG A 31 18.72 1.74 -13.30
CA ARG A 31 17.65 2.47 -12.60
C ARG A 31 16.81 1.60 -11.67
N GLY A 32 17.10 0.29 -11.54
CA GLY A 32 16.38 -0.61 -10.63
C GLY A 32 14.87 -0.70 -10.89
N GLN A 33 14.36 -0.18 -12.01
CA GLN A 33 12.93 -0.09 -12.30
C GLN A 33 12.32 -1.45 -12.68
N LEU A 34 13.15 -2.44 -13.02
CA LEU A 34 12.74 -3.82 -13.31
C LEU A 34 12.87 -4.76 -12.11
N GLU A 35 13.63 -4.39 -11.07
CA GLU A 35 13.36 -4.94 -9.74
C GLU A 35 12.12 -4.22 -9.23
N GLN A 36 10.95 -4.64 -9.73
CA GLN A 36 9.71 -4.39 -9.02
C GLN A 36 9.99 -4.68 -7.56
N TRP A 37 9.69 -3.73 -6.69
CA TRP A 37 9.81 -3.90 -5.25
C TRP A 37 9.22 -5.28 -4.95
N LYS A 38 10.04 -6.17 -4.37
CA LYS A 38 9.64 -7.54 -4.03
C LYS A 38 8.22 -7.63 -3.44
N PRO A 39 7.81 -6.71 -2.54
CA PRO A 39 6.48 -6.79 -1.96
C PRO A 39 5.38 -6.46 -2.98
N ARG A 40 4.44 -7.40 -3.15
CA ARG A 40 3.26 -7.24 -4.00
C ARG A 40 2.10 -6.73 -3.16
N LEU A 41 1.45 -5.66 -3.61
CA LEU A 41 0.21 -5.22 -2.95
C LEU A 41 -0.97 -6.07 -3.47
N ASN A 42 -1.53 -6.88 -2.59
CA ASN A 42 -2.72 -7.66 -2.89
C ASN A 42 -3.97 -6.77 -2.85
N ILE A 43 -4.92 -7.03 -3.76
CA ILE A 43 -6.24 -6.42 -3.69
C ILE A 43 -6.97 -7.01 -2.48
N PHE A 44 -7.60 -6.15 -1.70
CA PHE A 44 -8.17 -6.45 -0.38
C PHE A 44 -7.15 -7.04 0.60
N ALA A 45 -5.95 -6.47 0.63
CA ALA A 45 -4.86 -6.87 1.51
C ALA A 45 -5.27 -7.01 2.98
N ASP A 46 -4.80 -8.07 3.63
CA ASP A 46 -4.80 -8.18 5.09
C ASP A 46 -3.57 -7.48 5.67
N ALA A 47 -3.54 -7.28 6.99
CA ALA A 47 -2.39 -6.73 7.69
C ALA A 47 -1.10 -7.54 7.41
N ALA A 48 -1.23 -8.87 7.28
CA ALA A 48 -0.13 -9.77 6.95
C ALA A 48 0.45 -9.54 5.54
N ASP A 49 -0.36 -9.12 4.57
CA ASP A 49 0.12 -8.83 3.22
C ASP A 49 0.95 -7.53 3.18
N ILE A 50 0.76 -6.64 4.16
CA ILE A 50 1.46 -5.35 4.26
C ILE A 50 2.75 -5.47 5.09
N GLU A 51 2.91 -6.54 5.87
CA GLU A 51 4.09 -6.80 6.72
C GLU A 51 5.40 -6.75 5.92
N GLU A 52 5.39 -7.22 4.68
CA GLU A 52 6.57 -7.15 3.80
C GLU A 52 6.98 -5.70 3.50
N TRP A 53 6.00 -4.82 3.28
CA TRP A 53 6.22 -3.39 3.10
C TRP A 53 6.69 -2.73 4.39
N ASP A 54 6.09 -3.09 5.52
CA ASP A 54 6.50 -2.59 6.83
C ASP A 54 7.95 -2.97 7.14
N SER A 55 8.36 -4.19 6.82
CA SER A 55 9.74 -4.67 6.99
C SER A 55 10.75 -3.83 6.18
N VAL A 56 10.41 -3.49 4.93
CA VAL A 56 11.25 -2.63 4.08
C VAL A 56 11.36 -1.22 4.65
N LEU A 57 10.23 -0.66 5.13
CA LEU A 57 10.19 0.67 5.70
C LEU A 57 10.94 0.75 7.04
N LEU A 58 10.71 -0.20 7.94
CA LEU A 58 11.32 -0.24 9.27
C LEU A 58 12.82 -0.53 9.22
N ASN A 59 13.30 -1.26 8.21
CA ASN A 59 14.72 -1.46 7.99
C ASN A 59 15.44 -0.15 7.60
N ARG A 60 14.77 0.71 6.82
CA ARG A 60 15.31 2.03 6.45
C ARG A 60 15.09 3.10 7.52
N TYR A 61 13.94 3.07 8.17
CA TYR A 61 13.48 4.05 9.14
C TYR A 61 13.11 3.34 10.45
N PRO A 62 14.07 3.18 11.39
CA PRO A 62 13.81 2.49 12.64
C PRO A 62 12.74 3.24 13.46
N ALA A 63 11.87 2.49 14.11
CA ALA A 63 10.81 3.04 14.94
C ALA A 63 11.38 3.88 16.10
N VAL A 64 10.95 5.13 16.20
CA VAL A 64 11.30 6.03 17.31
C VAL A 64 10.13 6.05 18.27
N TYR A 65 10.31 5.45 19.45
CA TYR A 65 9.27 5.44 20.48
C TYR A 65 9.40 6.62 21.44
N ALA A 66 8.26 7.04 22.00
CA ALA A 66 8.15 8.26 22.81
C ALA A 66 9.02 8.26 24.08
N ASN A 67 9.33 7.09 24.66
CA ASN A 67 10.23 7.02 25.82
C ASN A 67 11.70 6.98 25.38
N ALA A 68 12.36 8.14 25.40
CA ALA A 68 13.78 8.30 25.08
C ALA A 68 14.71 7.41 25.92
N GLU A 69 14.31 7.05 27.15
CA GLU A 69 15.07 6.18 28.05
C GLU A 69 15.19 4.72 27.53
N LEU A 70 14.28 4.27 26.66
CA LEU A 70 14.36 2.93 26.07
C LEU A 70 15.45 2.80 25.02
N ASN A 71 15.86 3.93 24.41
CA ASN A 71 16.99 3.93 23.50
C ASN A 71 18.33 3.75 24.23
N LEU A 72 18.37 3.98 25.55
CA LEU A 72 19.58 4.01 26.38
C LEU A 72 19.76 2.80 27.32
N LYS A 73 18.73 1.97 27.54
CA LYS A 73 18.81 0.78 28.43
C LYS A 73 19.59 -0.37 27.77
N LYS A 74 20.52 -0.97 28.55
CA LYS A 74 21.44 -2.05 28.12
C LYS A 74 20.81 -3.45 28.07
N GLU A 75 19.69 -3.69 28.75
CA GLU A 75 19.06 -5.02 28.78
C GLU A 75 18.09 -5.21 27.60
N GLU A 76 18.49 -6.03 26.64
CA GLU A 76 17.77 -6.22 25.37
C GLU A 76 16.36 -6.81 25.54
N LYS A 77 16.14 -7.70 26.52
CA LYS A 77 14.83 -8.35 26.73
C LYS A 77 13.78 -7.37 27.26
N LEU A 78 14.11 -6.62 28.31
CA LEU A 78 13.22 -5.60 28.88
C LEU A 78 12.95 -4.47 27.88
N LYS A 79 13.94 -4.14 27.04
CA LYS A 79 13.80 -3.17 25.95
C LYS A 79 12.78 -3.62 24.89
N LYS A 80 12.83 -4.89 24.46
CA LYS A 80 11.88 -5.44 23.46
C LYS A 80 10.45 -5.46 23.99
N GLU A 81 10.24 -5.86 25.24
CA GLU A 81 8.90 -5.94 25.83
C GLU A 81 8.25 -4.54 25.97
N GLU A 82 9.01 -3.55 26.45
CA GLU A 82 8.48 -2.18 26.57
C GLU A 82 8.29 -1.52 25.19
N GLN A 83 9.16 -1.80 24.21
CA GLN A 83 8.97 -1.37 22.82
C GLN A 83 7.70 -1.97 22.22
N ALA A 84 7.44 -3.26 22.41
CA ALA A 84 6.22 -3.91 21.96
C ALA A 84 4.97 -3.31 22.62
N LYS A 85 5.04 -2.98 23.92
CA LYS A 85 3.97 -2.30 24.64
C LYS A 85 3.68 -0.91 24.09
N GLN A 86 4.72 -0.14 23.77
CA GLN A 86 4.57 1.18 23.15
C GLN A 86 4.06 1.11 21.71
N ALA A 87 4.49 0.11 20.94
CA ALA A 87 3.97 -0.16 19.61
C ALA A 87 2.46 -0.45 19.66
N ARG A 88 2.02 -1.28 20.61
CA ARG A 88 0.58 -1.55 20.85
C ARG A 88 -0.18 -0.29 21.23
N GLN A 89 0.36 0.54 22.13
CA GLN A 89 -0.28 1.82 22.49
C GLN A 89 -0.45 2.74 21.28
N SER A 90 0.60 2.87 20.46
CA SER A 90 0.55 3.68 19.24
C SER A 90 -0.46 3.14 18.22
N LEU A 91 -0.51 1.82 18.02
CA LEU A 91 -1.50 1.18 17.16
C LEU A 91 -2.92 1.38 17.70
N GLN A 92 -3.13 1.32 19.01
CA GLN A 92 -4.42 1.59 19.63
C GLN A 92 -4.89 3.04 19.36
N GLU A 93 -4.00 4.03 19.47
CA GLU A 93 -4.32 5.41 19.15
C GLU A 93 -4.66 5.61 17.67
N ALA A 94 -3.89 4.96 16.77
CA ALA A 94 -4.18 4.96 15.34
C ALA A 94 -5.55 4.34 15.03
N CYS A 95 -5.88 3.18 15.61
CA CYS A 95 -7.18 2.52 15.46
C CYS A 95 -8.34 3.37 16.00
N LYS A 96 -8.16 4.09 17.11
CA LYS A 96 -9.16 5.04 17.64
C LYS A 96 -9.42 6.17 16.64
N GLY A 97 -8.36 6.75 16.07
CA GLY A 97 -8.46 7.77 15.04
C GLY A 97 -9.21 7.28 13.80
N LEU A 98 -8.84 6.10 13.31
CA LEU A 98 -9.48 5.44 12.17
C LEU A 98 -10.96 5.14 12.43
N SER A 99 -11.30 4.56 13.59
CA SER A 99 -12.68 4.24 13.99
C SER A 99 -13.59 5.47 13.97
N ARG A 100 -13.10 6.62 14.44
CA ARG A 100 -13.85 7.88 14.39
C ARG A 100 -14.14 8.30 12.95
N GLN A 101 -13.13 8.22 12.07
CA GLN A 101 -13.29 8.60 10.66
C GLN A 101 -14.25 7.66 9.92
N LEU A 102 -14.11 6.34 10.12
CA LEU A 102 -15.02 5.34 9.55
C LEU A 102 -16.44 5.52 10.05
N GLY A 103 -16.64 5.80 11.34
CA GLY A 103 -17.97 6.05 11.90
C GLY A 103 -18.66 7.27 11.30
N VAL A 104 -17.92 8.34 10.99
CA VAL A 104 -18.47 9.50 10.26
C VAL A 104 -18.80 9.12 8.82
N ALA A 105 -17.89 8.41 8.14
CA ALA A 105 -18.09 7.97 6.76
C ALA A 105 -19.32 7.05 6.63
N ARG A 106 -19.51 6.10 7.55
CA ARG A 106 -20.65 5.17 7.58
C ARG A 106 -21.97 5.92 7.72
N ARG A 107 -22.09 6.81 8.70
CA ARG A 107 -23.30 7.62 8.88
C ARG A 107 -23.62 8.49 7.66
N LEU A 108 -22.60 9.08 7.04
CA LEU A 108 -22.79 9.89 5.84
C LEU A 108 -23.24 9.03 4.66
N LEU A 109 -22.67 7.85 4.51
CA LEU A 109 -23.03 6.91 3.47
C LEU A 109 -24.46 6.40 3.66
N ASP A 110 -24.83 5.98 4.86
CA ASP A 110 -26.17 5.48 5.19
C ASP A 110 -27.23 6.55 4.87
N PHE A 111 -27.01 7.79 5.34
CA PHE A 111 -27.86 8.93 5.00
C PHE A 111 -27.97 9.17 3.49
N SER A 112 -26.86 9.05 2.77
CA SER A 112 -26.83 9.26 1.32
C SER A 112 -27.54 8.15 0.55
N VAL A 113 -27.39 6.89 0.98
CA VAL A 113 -28.06 5.74 0.39
C VAL A 113 -29.56 5.81 0.63
N GLU A 114 -29.99 6.17 1.84
CA GLU A 114 -31.41 6.39 2.16
C GLU A 114 -32.01 7.52 1.31
N ARG A 115 -31.27 8.62 1.10
CA ARG A 115 -31.79 9.79 0.40
C ARG A 115 -31.76 9.69 -1.12
N PHE A 116 -30.71 9.11 -1.69
CA PHE A 116 -30.42 9.15 -3.13
C PHE A 116 -30.47 7.78 -3.80
N GLY A 117 -30.57 6.69 -3.03
CA GLY A 117 -30.52 5.32 -3.54
C GLY A 117 -29.10 4.83 -3.79
N ARG A 118 -28.92 3.52 -3.75
CA ARG A 118 -27.60 2.86 -3.80
C ARG A 118 -26.90 2.98 -5.16
N GLU A 119 -27.68 3.06 -6.24
CA GLU A 119 -27.18 3.17 -7.62
C GLU A 119 -26.78 4.61 -8.01
N LYS A 120 -26.80 5.54 -7.04
CA LYS A 120 -26.45 6.93 -7.32
C LYS A 120 -24.96 7.06 -7.64
N GLU A 121 -24.66 7.58 -8.83
CA GLU A 121 -23.29 7.91 -9.23
C GLU A 121 -22.64 9.01 -8.37
N LEU A 122 -21.39 8.79 -8.00
CA LEU A 122 -20.53 9.72 -7.28
C LEU A 122 -19.89 10.72 -8.24
N LYS A 123 -20.29 11.99 -8.14
CA LYS A 123 -19.76 13.10 -8.95
C LYS A 123 -18.74 13.91 -8.16
N ILE A 124 -17.45 13.51 -8.22
CA ILE A 124 -16.36 14.19 -7.50
C ILE A 124 -15.90 15.47 -8.22
N GLY A 125 -16.10 15.56 -9.55
CA GLY A 125 -15.82 16.76 -10.34
C GLY A 125 -15.65 16.44 -11.82
N LYS A 126 -15.71 17.46 -12.69
CA LYS A 126 -15.61 17.28 -14.15
C LYS A 126 -14.17 17.09 -14.67
N SER A 127 -13.18 17.43 -13.85
CA SER A 127 -11.75 17.45 -14.24
C SER A 127 -10.90 16.45 -13.46
N VAL A 128 -11.53 15.46 -12.79
CA VAL A 128 -10.81 14.46 -12.00
C VAL A 128 -10.78 13.15 -12.77
N THR A 129 -9.62 12.79 -13.32
CA THR A 129 -9.41 11.53 -14.06
C THR A 129 -9.52 10.31 -13.16
N TYR A 130 -9.07 10.41 -11.91
CA TYR A 130 -9.06 9.32 -10.94
C TYR A 130 -9.72 9.75 -9.62
N PRO A 131 -11.05 9.60 -9.50
CA PRO A 131 -11.82 10.12 -8.37
C PRO A 131 -11.48 9.47 -7.02
N SER A 132 -10.99 8.22 -7.03
CA SER A 132 -10.90 7.40 -5.82
C SER A 132 -9.60 6.60 -5.75
N MET A 133 -8.44 7.26 -5.93
CA MET A 133 -7.14 6.58 -6.04
C MET A 133 -6.83 5.70 -4.82
N ASN A 134 -6.99 6.23 -3.60
CA ASN A 134 -6.66 5.52 -2.37
C ASN A 134 -7.49 4.24 -2.18
N THR A 135 -8.80 4.32 -2.41
CA THR A 135 -9.67 3.15 -2.32
C THR A 135 -9.39 2.19 -3.46
N SER A 136 -9.22 2.67 -4.69
CA SER A 136 -8.95 1.82 -5.86
C SER A 136 -7.64 1.06 -5.78
N LEU A 137 -6.63 1.61 -5.12
CA LEU A 137 -5.36 0.94 -4.90
C LEU A 137 -5.53 -0.31 -4.01
N LEU A 138 -6.40 -0.23 -3.01
CA LEU A 138 -6.62 -1.33 -2.06
C LEU A 138 -7.74 -2.28 -2.51
N THR A 139 -8.78 -1.81 -3.19
CA THR A 139 -9.94 -2.62 -3.57
C THR A 139 -9.94 -3.06 -5.03
N GLY A 140 -9.04 -2.51 -5.86
CA GLY A 140 -8.92 -2.86 -7.27
C GLY A 140 -10.00 -2.28 -8.17
N PHE A 141 -10.90 -1.44 -7.66
CA PHE A 141 -11.95 -0.78 -8.44
C PHE A 141 -12.10 0.70 -8.09
N TYR A 142 -12.50 1.51 -9.07
CA TYR A 142 -12.87 2.90 -8.83
C TYR A 142 -14.30 2.98 -8.33
N THR A 143 -14.54 3.72 -7.24
CA THR A 143 -15.88 3.88 -6.66
C THR A 143 -16.71 4.81 -7.55
N LYS A 144 -17.59 4.24 -8.37
CA LYS A 144 -18.46 4.98 -9.30
C LYS A 144 -19.80 5.31 -8.68
N ASP A 145 -20.34 4.42 -7.84
CA ASP A 145 -21.63 4.59 -7.18
C ASP A 145 -21.53 4.46 -5.65
N LEU A 146 -22.64 4.75 -4.97
CA LEU A 146 -22.72 4.63 -3.51
C LEU A 146 -22.61 3.17 -3.03
N GLY A 147 -23.02 2.18 -3.82
CA GLY A 147 -22.89 0.76 -3.47
C GLY A 147 -21.44 0.25 -3.49
N GLU A 148 -20.65 0.71 -4.44
CA GLU A 148 -19.22 0.45 -4.55
C GLU A 148 -18.46 1.16 -3.42
N ALA A 149 -18.87 2.38 -3.06
CA ALA A 149 -18.34 3.07 -1.89
C ALA A 149 -18.67 2.32 -0.58
N GLU A 150 -19.87 1.75 -0.46
CA GLU A 150 -20.25 0.89 0.66
C GLU A 150 -19.37 -0.35 0.75
N ARG A 151 -19.10 -1.02 -0.37
CA ARG A 151 -18.22 -2.19 -0.42
C ARG A 151 -16.81 -1.84 0.05
N ALA A 152 -16.26 -0.72 -0.41
CA ALA A 152 -14.95 -0.24 0.03
C ALA A 152 -14.94 0.10 1.53
N LEU A 153 -16.01 0.70 2.03
CA LEU A 153 -16.13 1.04 3.45
C LEU A 153 -16.27 -0.20 4.34
N CYS A 154 -17.04 -1.20 3.92
CA CYS A 154 -17.15 -2.48 4.63
C CYS A 154 -15.81 -3.21 4.73
N TYR A 155 -14.99 -3.14 3.68
CA TYR A 155 -13.63 -3.67 3.73
C TYR A 155 -12.79 -2.93 4.80
N ALA A 156 -12.79 -1.60 4.81
CA ALA A 156 -12.03 -0.82 5.79
C ALA A 156 -12.48 -1.11 7.24
N GLU A 157 -13.78 -1.25 7.48
CA GLU A 157 -14.33 -1.63 8.79
C GLU A 157 -13.92 -3.05 9.20
N SER A 158 -13.95 -4.00 8.27
CA SER A 158 -13.49 -5.38 8.53
C SER A 158 -12.02 -5.41 8.93
N GLN A 159 -11.16 -4.64 8.25
CA GLN A 159 -9.74 -4.54 8.59
C GLN A 159 -9.52 -3.88 9.96
N LEU A 160 -10.28 -2.83 10.29
CA LEU A 160 -10.23 -2.23 11.62
C LEU A 160 -10.60 -3.24 12.72
N SER A 161 -11.64 -4.06 12.52
CA SER A 161 -12.02 -5.11 13.48
C SER A 161 -10.90 -6.13 13.69
N LYS A 162 -10.23 -6.56 12.61
CA LYS A 162 -9.08 -7.48 12.70
C LYS A 162 -7.92 -6.86 13.50
N LEU A 163 -7.58 -5.60 13.22
CA LEU A 163 -6.52 -4.89 13.93
C LEU A 163 -6.83 -4.76 15.43
N LEU A 164 -8.08 -4.45 15.79
CA LEU A 164 -8.50 -4.37 17.19
C LEU A 164 -8.43 -5.72 17.90
N LEU A 165 -8.80 -6.81 17.23
CA LEU A 165 -8.69 -8.17 17.80
C LEU A 165 -7.22 -8.60 18.00
N ALA A 166 -6.34 -8.28 17.04
CA ALA A 166 -4.91 -8.56 17.15
C ALA A 166 -4.27 -7.86 18.37
N GLN A 167 -4.76 -6.67 18.73
CA GLN A 167 -4.33 -5.95 19.93
C GLN A 167 -4.72 -6.68 21.23
N GLU A 168 -5.95 -7.16 21.33
CA GLU A 168 -6.48 -7.80 22.55
C GLU A 168 -5.87 -9.17 22.80
N GLN A 169 -5.63 -9.96 21.76
CA GLN A 169 -5.09 -11.32 21.88
C GLN A 169 -3.58 -11.35 22.18
N GLY A 170 -2.91 -10.19 22.27
CA GLY A 170 -1.45 -10.11 22.40
C GLY A 170 -0.71 -10.76 21.22
N GLY A 171 -1.44 -11.02 20.12
CA GLY A 171 -1.13 -12.02 19.12
C GLY A 171 -0.52 -11.42 17.87
N GLU A 172 0.73 -10.97 17.98
CA GLU A 172 1.71 -11.37 16.96
C GLU A 172 2.28 -12.70 17.45
N GLN A 173 1.47 -13.76 17.41
CA GLN A 173 2.04 -15.10 17.56
C GLN A 173 2.87 -15.33 16.30
N GLY A 174 4.19 -15.15 16.47
CA GLY A 174 5.17 -15.58 15.51
C GLY A 174 4.81 -16.99 15.07
N ARG A 175 4.59 -17.16 13.76
CA ARG A 175 4.73 -18.47 13.15
C ARG A 175 6.19 -18.86 13.34
N GLU A 176 6.44 -19.68 14.36
CA GLU A 176 7.65 -20.49 14.42
C GLU A 176 7.76 -21.24 13.09
N GLN A 177 8.80 -20.92 12.33
CA GLN A 177 9.38 -21.78 11.30
C GLN A 177 10.79 -22.15 11.75
#